data_AF-A0A7S4UAY5-F1
#
_entry.id   AF-A0A7S4UAY5-F1
#
_cell.length_a   1.000
_cell.length_b   1.000
_cell.length_c   1.000
_cell.angle_alpha   90.00
_cell.angle_beta   90.00
_cell.angle_gamma   90.00
#
_symmetry.space_group_name_H-M   'P 1'
#
loop_
_entity.id
_entity.type
_entity.pdbx_description
1 polymer ?
#
loop_
_entity_poly.entity_id
_entity_poly.type
_entity_poly.pdbx_seq_one_letter_code
_entity_poly.pdbx_strand_id
1 'polypeptide(L)'
;FSPKDRMLVRATPDHAAFPVSRHTTWKRDDIISNPKLEILLDGPEEAGPGLVWDEDLGHAHMINHFEYDVDTLDGEYRRDLVKGTPTGEPIHIPNQYYPGDDPK
;
A
#
# COMPACT_ATOMS: atom_id res chain seq x y z
N PHE A 1 -15.09 -18.29 6.42
CA PHE A 1 -15.04 -16.97 7.07
C PHE A 1 -14.74 -15.95 6.01
N SER A 2 -15.50 -14.85 5.95
CA SER A 2 -15.18 -13.72 5.09
C SER A 2 -14.13 -12.86 5.81
N PRO A 3 -13.14 -12.24 5.12
CA PRO A 3 -12.20 -11.32 5.76
C PRO A 3 -12.89 -10.21 6.58
N LYS A 4 -14.13 -9.83 6.20
CA LYS A 4 -14.96 -8.85 6.94
C LYS A 4 -15.47 -9.33 8.30
N ASP A 5 -15.34 -10.61 8.63
CA ASP A 5 -15.68 -11.13 9.95
C ASP A 5 -14.67 -10.66 11.01
N ARG A 6 -13.47 -10.20 10.59
CA ARG A 6 -12.47 -9.59 11.49
C ARG A 6 -12.88 -8.17 11.85
N MET A 7 -12.90 -7.88 13.16
CA MET A 7 -13.27 -6.57 13.70
C MET A 7 -12.44 -5.41 13.09
N LEU A 8 -11.16 -5.67 12.77
CA LEU A 8 -10.22 -4.67 12.27
C LEU A 8 -10.65 -4.02 10.93
N VAL A 9 -11.34 -4.77 10.06
CA VAL A 9 -11.79 -4.29 8.74
C VAL A 9 -13.31 -4.34 8.58
N ARG A 10 -14.06 -4.59 9.66
CA ARG A 10 -15.51 -4.75 9.59
C ARG A 10 -16.23 -3.49 9.05
N ALA A 11 -15.72 -2.32 9.41
CA ALA A 11 -16.31 -1.03 9.03
C ALA A 11 -15.68 -0.41 7.78
N THR A 12 -14.67 -1.06 7.17
CA THR A 12 -14.07 -0.52 5.95
C THR A 12 -15.00 -0.74 4.76
N PRO A 13 -15.05 0.21 3.80
CA PRO A 13 -15.80 0.02 2.57
C PRO A 13 -15.24 -1.16 1.77
N ASP A 14 -16.03 -1.68 0.82
CA ASP A 14 -15.57 -2.73 -0.10
C ASP A 14 -14.40 -2.28 -0.98
N HIS A 15 -14.36 -0.98 -1.28
CA HIS A 15 -13.29 -0.34 -2.04
C HIS A 15 -12.86 0.93 -1.32
N ALA A 16 -11.56 1.07 -1.12
CA ALA A 16 -10.94 2.28 -0.61
C ALA A 16 -9.57 2.45 -1.28
N ALA A 17 -9.12 3.70 -1.37
CA ALA A 17 -7.80 4.04 -1.83
C ALA A 17 -6.90 4.29 -0.61
N PHE A 18 -5.72 3.68 -0.61
CA PHE A 18 -4.72 3.86 0.43
C PHE A 18 -3.37 4.16 -0.22
N PRO A 19 -2.59 5.12 0.31
CA PRO A 19 -1.26 5.41 -0.19
C PRO A 19 -0.34 4.19 -0.16
N VAL A 20 0.44 4.02 -1.22
CA VAL A 20 1.51 3.02 -1.32
C VAL A 20 2.77 3.75 -1.75
N SER A 21 3.83 3.65 -0.96
CA SER A 21 5.13 4.26 -1.25
C SER A 21 6.26 3.33 -0.78
N ARG A 22 6.76 2.48 -1.69
CA ARG A 22 7.83 1.51 -1.39
C ARG A 22 8.51 1.00 -2.64
N HIS A 23 9.79 0.69 -2.51
CA HIS A 23 10.58 0.02 -3.55
C HIS A 23 10.54 -1.50 -3.47
N THR A 24 10.22 -2.04 -2.30
CA THR A 24 10.08 -3.48 -2.08
C THR A 24 8.62 -3.89 -2.14
N THR A 25 8.38 -5.17 -2.39
CA THR A 25 7.02 -5.73 -2.41
C THR A 25 6.94 -7.01 -1.58
N TRP A 26 5.72 -7.34 -1.17
CA TRP A 26 5.38 -8.63 -0.59
C TRP A 26 4.76 -9.49 -1.68
N LYS A 27 5.25 -10.72 -1.85
CA LYS A 27 4.68 -11.66 -2.80
C LYS A 27 3.36 -12.19 -2.26
N ARG A 28 2.27 -11.91 -2.97
CA ARG A 28 0.93 -12.36 -2.60
C ARG A 28 0.86 -13.88 -2.42
N ASP A 29 1.48 -14.63 -3.32
CA ASP A 29 1.49 -16.10 -3.28
C ASP A 29 2.18 -16.64 -2.03
N ASP A 30 3.26 -15.98 -1.56
CA ASP A 30 3.94 -16.40 -0.33
C ASP A 30 3.01 -16.25 0.88
N ILE A 31 2.19 -15.19 0.93
CA ILE A 31 1.22 -14.96 2.01
C ILE A 31 0.09 -16.00 1.93
N ILE A 32 -0.51 -16.19 0.75
CA ILE A 32 -1.62 -17.14 0.54
C ILE A 32 -1.18 -18.58 0.84
N SER A 33 0.07 -18.93 0.54
CA SER A 33 0.61 -20.27 0.82
C SER A 33 0.75 -20.58 2.31
N ASN A 34 0.77 -19.55 3.17
CA ASN A 34 0.84 -19.71 4.61
C ASN A 34 -0.56 -19.67 5.25
N PRO A 35 -1.09 -20.80 5.75
CA PRO A 35 -2.46 -20.85 6.29
C PRO A 35 -2.67 -20.03 7.56
N LYS A 36 -1.59 -19.53 8.19
CA LYS A 36 -1.66 -18.67 9.39
C LYS A 36 -1.78 -17.18 9.04
N LEU A 37 -1.58 -16.82 7.78
CA LEU A 37 -1.68 -15.45 7.30
C LEU A 37 -2.97 -15.26 6.53
N GLU A 38 -3.63 -14.13 6.78
CA GLU A 38 -4.88 -13.76 6.12
C GLU A 38 -4.73 -12.34 5.57
N ILE A 39 -4.90 -12.17 4.24
CA ILE A 39 -4.93 -10.83 3.64
C ILE A 39 -6.30 -10.21 3.96
N LEU A 40 -6.30 -9.13 4.74
CA LEU A 40 -7.52 -8.42 5.12
C LEU A 40 -7.87 -7.30 4.14
N LEU A 41 -6.86 -6.61 3.61
CA LEU A 41 -7.02 -5.60 2.56
C LEU A 41 -6.04 -5.91 1.45
N ASP A 42 -6.58 -6.13 0.25
CA ASP A 42 -5.80 -6.44 -0.94
C ASP A 42 -5.93 -5.32 -1.97
N GLY A 43 -4.83 -5.09 -2.70
CA GLY A 43 -4.75 -4.11 -3.79
C GLY A 43 -4.63 -4.79 -5.15
N PRO A 44 -4.64 -4.00 -6.24
CA PRO A 44 -4.31 -4.51 -7.58
C PRO A 44 -2.87 -5.02 -7.65
N GLU A 45 -2.45 -5.58 -8.78
CA GLU A 45 -1.13 -6.22 -8.93
C GLU A 45 0.03 -5.25 -8.64
N GLU A 46 -0.07 -4.02 -9.13
CA GLU A 46 0.91 -2.95 -8.95
C GLU A 46 1.04 -2.48 -7.49
N ALA A 47 -0.04 -2.54 -6.72
CA ALA A 47 -0.05 -2.15 -5.31
C ALA A 47 0.32 -3.34 -4.42
N GLY A 48 -0.23 -4.53 -4.66
CA GLY A 48 -0.07 -5.69 -3.79
C GLY A 48 -0.89 -5.64 -2.49
N PRO A 49 -0.66 -6.59 -1.58
CA PRO A 49 -1.36 -6.68 -0.30
C PRO A 49 -1.10 -5.45 0.59
N GLY A 50 -2.16 -4.95 1.24
CA GLY A 50 -2.08 -3.74 2.07
C GLY A 50 -2.12 -4.01 3.57
N LEU A 51 -2.98 -4.94 4.02
CA LEU A 51 -3.11 -5.32 5.43
C LEU A 51 -3.19 -6.83 5.55
N VAL A 52 -2.31 -7.42 6.36
CA VAL A 52 -2.24 -8.86 6.61
C VAL A 52 -2.40 -9.14 8.09
N TRP A 53 -3.24 -10.11 8.43
CA TRP A 53 -3.40 -10.64 9.78
C TRP A 53 -2.57 -11.91 9.94
N ASP A 54 -1.81 -11.98 11.03
CA ASP A 54 -1.09 -13.16 11.47
C ASP A 54 -1.81 -13.77 12.67
N GLU A 55 -2.41 -14.95 12.48
CA GLU A 55 -3.15 -15.65 13.52
C GLU A 55 -2.25 -16.31 14.58
N ASP A 56 -1.00 -16.64 14.22
CA ASP A 56 -0.03 -17.25 15.15
C ASP A 56 0.45 -16.23 16.18
N LEU A 57 0.75 -15.03 15.70
CA LEU A 57 1.29 -13.94 16.51
C LEU A 57 0.18 -13.04 17.07
N GLY A 58 -1.03 -13.09 16.51
CA GLY A 58 -2.10 -12.15 16.83
C GLY A 58 -1.77 -10.72 16.39
N HIS A 59 -0.98 -10.57 15.32
CA HIS A 59 -0.49 -9.29 14.82
C HIS A 59 -1.21 -8.87 13.55
N ALA A 60 -1.35 -7.56 13.36
CA ALA A 60 -1.74 -6.96 12.09
C ALA A 60 -0.54 -6.26 11.46
N HIS A 61 -0.20 -6.64 10.25
CA HIS A 61 0.87 -6.06 9.45
C HIS A 61 0.27 -5.10 8.43
N MET A 62 0.36 -3.80 8.72
CA MET A 62 0.01 -2.76 7.76
C MET A 62 1.22 -2.49 6.86
N ILE A 63 1.09 -2.82 5.57
CA ILE A 63 2.15 -2.75 4.56
C ILE A 63 2.05 -1.45 3.73
N ASN A 64 0.84 -0.89 3.66
CA ASN A 64 0.56 0.37 3.00
C ASN A 64 0.51 1.52 4.02
N HIS A 65 0.41 2.77 3.54
CA HIS A 65 0.58 3.96 4.36
C HIS A 65 -0.77 4.63 4.67
N PHE A 66 -1.52 4.04 5.60
CA PHE A 66 -2.80 4.61 6.08
C PHE A 66 -2.64 5.91 6.86
N GLU A 67 -1.45 6.15 7.39
CA GLU A 67 -1.11 7.27 8.25
C GLU A 67 -0.73 8.54 7.48
N TYR A 68 -0.54 8.45 6.17
CA TYR A 68 -0.07 9.58 5.38
C TYR A 68 -1.09 10.71 5.36
N ASP A 69 -0.57 11.93 5.60
CA ASP A 69 -1.30 13.15 5.34
C ASP A 69 -1.37 13.42 3.84
N VAL A 70 -2.31 14.31 3.46
CA VAL A 70 -2.63 14.61 2.05
C VAL A 70 -1.41 15.02 1.23
N ASP A 71 -0.40 15.66 1.83
CA ASP A 71 0.80 16.20 1.18
C ASP A 71 2.02 15.27 1.25
N THR A 72 1.92 14.11 1.90
CA THR A 72 3.08 13.24 2.14
C THR A 72 3.66 12.72 0.82
N LEU A 73 2.82 12.19 -0.09
CA LEU A 73 3.27 11.70 -1.39
C LEU A 73 3.82 12.81 -2.29
N ASP A 74 3.27 14.03 -2.25
CA ASP A 74 3.86 15.18 -2.94
C ASP A 74 5.26 15.47 -2.39
N GLY A 75 5.41 15.55 -1.07
CA GLY A 75 6.70 15.79 -0.43
C GLY A 75 7.76 14.76 -0.84
N GLU A 76 7.39 13.48 -0.91
CA GLU A 76 8.26 12.42 -1.42
C GLU A 76 8.62 12.62 -2.89
N TYR A 77 7.64 12.84 -3.75
CA TYR A 77 7.84 13.08 -5.18
C TYR A 77 8.76 14.28 -5.45
N ARG A 78 8.51 15.43 -4.81
CA ARG A 78 9.35 16.63 -4.95
C ARG A 78 10.78 16.40 -4.48
N ARG A 79 10.94 15.74 -3.33
CA ARG A 79 12.26 15.40 -2.78
C ARG A 79 13.04 14.51 -3.74
N ASP A 80 12.39 13.50 -4.30
CA ASP A 80 13.06 12.51 -5.14
C ASP A 80 13.34 13.07 -6.54
N LEU A 81 12.50 13.96 -7.07
CA LEU A 81 12.80 14.75 -8.27
C LEU A 81 14.09 15.57 -8.14
N VAL A 82 14.30 16.21 -6.99
CA VAL A 82 15.50 17.03 -6.73
C VAL A 82 16.74 16.16 -6.57
N LYS A 83 16.61 15.03 -5.87
CA LYS A 83 17.72 14.09 -5.66
C LYS A 83 18.11 13.35 -6.94
N GLY A 84 17.14 13.06 -7.80
CA GLY A 84 17.29 12.13 -8.90
C GLY A 84 17.48 10.68 -8.41
N THR A 85 17.53 9.75 -9.35
CA THR A 85 17.86 8.35 -9.07
C THR A 85 19.35 8.09 -9.30
N PRO A 86 19.98 7.13 -8.59
CA PRO A 86 21.37 6.74 -8.85
C PRO A 86 21.63 6.28 -10.28
N THR A 87 20.60 5.77 -10.96
CA THR A 87 20.65 5.25 -12.33
C THR A 87 20.30 6.29 -13.39
N GLY A 88 19.85 7.50 -12.98
CA GLY A 88 19.40 8.55 -13.89
C GLY A 88 18.02 8.32 -14.51
N GLU A 89 17.31 7.28 -14.08
CA GLU A 89 15.91 7.03 -14.46
C GLU A 89 14.99 8.15 -13.95
N PRO A 90 13.93 8.49 -14.71
CA PRO A 90 12.98 9.51 -14.32
C PRO A 90 12.17 9.08 -13.09
N ILE A 91 11.91 10.05 -12.21
CA ILE A 91 10.96 9.85 -11.10
C ILE A 91 9.55 9.92 -11.66
N HIS A 92 8.78 8.86 -11.44
CA HIS A 92 7.40 8.79 -11.86
C HIS A 92 6.49 9.57 -10.91
N ILE A 93 5.41 10.13 -11.48
CA ILE A 93 4.35 10.75 -10.70
C ILE A 93 3.62 9.64 -9.90
N PRO A 94 3.27 9.87 -8.62
CA PRO A 94 2.45 8.92 -7.87
C PRO A 94 1.10 8.68 -8.55
N ASN A 95 0.77 7.41 -8.77
CA ASN A 95 -0.45 7.02 -9.46
C ASN A 95 -1.70 7.51 -8.69
N GLN A 96 -2.71 8.01 -9.42
CA GLN A 96 -4.01 8.41 -8.87
C GLN A 96 -3.94 9.47 -7.75
N TYR A 97 -2.86 10.25 -7.69
CA TYR A 97 -2.64 11.23 -6.63
C TYR A 97 -2.98 12.66 -7.06
N TYR A 98 -2.49 13.11 -8.23
CA TYR A 98 -2.77 14.46 -8.74
C TYR A 98 -3.97 14.47 -9.69
N PRO A 99 -4.85 15.50 -9.63
CA PRO A 99 -5.91 15.68 -10.62
C PRO A 99 -5.34 15.78 -12.04
N GLY A 100 -5.78 14.88 -12.92
CA GLY A 100 -5.30 14.84 -14.31
C GLY A 100 -3.83 14.47 -14.48
N ASP A 101 -3.24 13.83 -13.46
CA ASP A 101 -1.81 13.47 -13.41
C ASP A 101 -0.88 14.70 -13.60
N ASP A 102 -1.33 15.90 -13.19
CA ASP A 102 -0.55 17.13 -13.27
C ASP A 102 -0.10 17.61 -11.87
N PRO A 103 1.20 17.52 -11.53
CA PRO A 103 1.74 17.92 -10.22
C PRO A 103 2.00 19.43 -10.09
N LYS A 104 1.43 20.27 -10.98
CA LYS A 104 1.66 21.72 -11.03
C LYS A 104 0.80 22.52 -10.06
#